data_AF-A0AAW2LMV6-F1
#
_entry.id   AF-A0AAW2LMV6-F1
#
_cell.length_a   1.000
_cell.length_b   1.000
_cell.length_c   1.000
_cell.angle_alpha   90.00
_cell.angle_beta   90.00
_cell.angle_gamma   90.00
#
_symmetry.space_group_name_H-M   'P 1'
#
loop_
_entity.id
_entity.type
_entity.pdbx_description
1 polymer ?
#
loop_
_entity_poly.entity_id
_entity_poly.type
_entity_poly.pdbx_seq_one_letter_code
_entity_poly.pdbx_strand_id
1 'polypeptide(L)'
;MLIAAAMDGNQQVLPLAFAIVDDESHSSWKWFLQQLSRHVIRGRRGVCLISDCHSGIIKAVREGSDFVSPHRVHHYCLRCVCSNFNSRYKNMVLKDLYWRTGFKYQIRKFNRIMEEIKSQKLDAFEFLDRSNKEKQTASHDGG
;
A
#
# COMPACT_ATOMS: atom_id res chain seq x y z
N MET A 1 3.12 -6.60 -17.27
CA MET A 1 4.46 -7.08 -16.83
C MET A 1 4.51 -6.94 -15.32
N LEU A 2 4.92 -7.97 -14.58
CA LEU A 2 4.92 -7.92 -13.11
C LEU A 2 6.34 -7.76 -12.60
N ILE A 3 6.56 -6.90 -11.61
CA ILE A 3 7.86 -6.65 -11.01
C ILE A 3 7.71 -6.60 -9.49
N ALA A 4 8.64 -7.24 -8.78
CA ALA A 4 8.87 -7.05 -7.37
C ALA A 4 10.26 -6.45 -7.16
N ALA A 5 10.31 -5.43 -6.30
CA ALA A 5 11.54 -4.80 -5.88
C ALA A 5 11.54 -4.66 -4.35
N ALA A 6 12.73 -4.56 -3.77
CA ALA A 6 12.92 -4.26 -2.36
C ALA A 6 13.86 -3.08 -2.18
N MET A 7 13.81 -2.45 -1.01
CA MET A 7 14.83 -1.50 -0.58
C MET A 7 15.88 -2.22 0.25
N ASP A 8 17.15 -1.94 -0.01
CA ASP A 8 18.25 -2.38 0.86
C ASP A 8 18.50 -1.43 2.02
N GLY A 9 19.51 -1.75 2.85
CA GLY A 9 19.92 -0.90 3.97
C GLY A 9 20.45 0.49 3.56
N ASN A 10 20.77 0.68 2.28
CA ASN A 10 21.22 1.95 1.71
C ASN A 10 20.07 2.72 1.03
N GLN A 11 18.81 2.29 1.23
CA GLN A 11 17.62 2.88 0.63
C GLN A 11 17.60 2.81 -0.90
N GLN A 12 18.37 1.89 -1.49
CA GLN A 12 18.37 1.67 -2.93
C GLN A 12 17.28 0.66 -3.30
N VAL A 13 16.55 0.94 -4.38
CA VAL A 13 15.54 0.02 -4.91
C VAL A 13 16.23 -1.01 -5.80
N LEU A 14 16.14 -2.28 -5.39
CA LEU A 14 16.72 -3.42 -6.08
C LEU A 14 15.60 -4.32 -6.64
N PRO A 15 15.60 -4.64 -7.95
CA PRO A 15 14.65 -5.60 -8.50
C PRO A 15 14.96 -7.01 -7.96
N LEU A 16 13.93 -7.69 -7.45
CA LEU A 16 14.03 -9.05 -6.90
C LEU A 16 13.57 -10.11 -7.90
N ALA A 17 12.47 -9.85 -8.60
CA ALA A 17 11.91 -10.75 -9.60
C ALA A 17 11.03 -9.98 -10.58
N PHE A 18 10.87 -10.53 -11.78
CA PHE A 18 9.91 -10.06 -12.76
C PHE A 18 9.24 -11.23 -13.46
N ALA A 19 8.07 -10.98 -14.05
CA ALA A 19 7.37 -11.93 -14.89
C ALA A 19 6.74 -11.22 -16.09
N ILE A 20 6.89 -11.83 -17.27
CA ILE A 20 6.14 -11.48 -18.47
C ILE A 20 4.89 -12.35 -18.45
N VAL A 21 3.73 -11.73 -18.54
CA VAL A 21 2.41 -12.37 -18.46
C VAL A 21 1.53 -11.78 -19.54
N ASP A 22 0.55 -12.56 -20.00
CA ASP A 22 -0.37 -12.14 -21.06
C ASP A 22 -1.20 -10.91 -20.65
N ASP A 23 -1.60 -10.84 -19.37
CA ASP A 23 -2.29 -9.69 -18.80
C ASP A 23 -2.08 -9.57 -17.28
N GLU A 24 -2.30 -8.38 -16.71
CA GLU A 24 -2.20 -8.08 -15.27
C GLU A 24 -3.47 -8.49 -14.49
N SER A 25 -3.86 -9.74 -14.72
CA SER A 25 -5.05 -10.34 -14.13
C SER A 25 -4.84 -10.78 -12.68
N HIS A 26 -5.95 -11.04 -11.98
CA HIS A 26 -5.95 -11.70 -10.67
C HIS A 26 -5.11 -12.99 -10.66
N SER A 27 -5.27 -13.84 -11.68
CA SER A 27 -4.57 -15.12 -11.78
C SER A 27 -3.06 -14.93 -11.93
N SER A 28 -2.65 -13.96 -12.75
CA SER A 28 -1.24 -13.60 -12.98
C SER A 28 -0.58 -13.12 -11.68
N TRP A 29 -1.25 -12.24 -10.94
CA TRP A 29 -0.77 -11.73 -9.65
C TRP A 29 -0.70 -12.83 -8.59
N LYS A 30 -1.72 -13.68 -8.50
CA LYS A 30 -1.76 -14.81 -7.56
C LYS A 30 -0.59 -15.76 -7.78
N TRP A 31 -0.36 -16.16 -9.03
CA TRP A 31 0.77 -17.01 -9.39
C TRP A 31 2.12 -16.33 -9.08
N PHE A 32 2.29 -15.05 -9.44
CA PHE A 32 3.53 -14.33 -9.21
C PHE A 32 3.87 -14.19 -7.72
N LEU A 33 2.86 -13.86 -6.89
CA LEU A 33 3.03 -13.76 -5.44
C LEU A 33 3.36 -15.12 -4.80
N GLN A 34 2.80 -16.23 -5.30
CA GLN A 34 3.17 -17.57 -4.88
C GLN A 34 4.63 -17.90 -5.21
N GLN A 35 5.10 -17.56 -6.41
CA GLN A 35 6.50 -17.75 -6.79
C GLN A 35 7.45 -16.91 -5.91
N LEU A 36 7.11 -15.63 -5.67
CA LEU A 36 7.86 -14.76 -4.77
C LEU A 36 7.95 -15.35 -3.36
N SER A 37 6.82 -15.80 -2.80
CA SER A 37 6.79 -16.41 -1.48
C SER A 37 7.67 -17.65 -1.39
N ARG A 38 7.59 -18.54 -2.40
CA ARG A 38 8.31 -19.82 -2.44
C ARG A 38 9.81 -19.67 -2.67
N HIS A 39 10.22 -18.69 -3.48
CA HIS A 39 11.60 -18.61 -3.96
C HIS A 39 12.40 -17.45 -3.37
N VAL A 40 11.75 -16.36 -2.98
CA VAL A 40 12.43 -15.13 -2.51
C VAL A 40 12.20 -14.90 -1.02
N ILE A 41 10.99 -15.15 -0.53
CA ILE A 41 10.57 -14.81 0.84
C ILE A 41 10.61 -16.05 1.76
N ARG A 42 10.92 -17.23 1.24
CA ARG A 42 10.87 -18.50 1.97
C ARG A 42 11.68 -18.43 3.27
N GLY A 43 11.03 -18.75 4.39
CA GLY A 43 11.63 -18.73 5.72
C GLY A 43 11.85 -17.33 6.33
N ARG A 44 11.60 -16.24 5.58
CA ARG A 44 11.73 -14.86 6.09
C ARG A 44 10.45 -14.44 6.82
N ARG A 45 10.64 -13.86 8.01
CA ARG A 45 9.62 -13.19 8.84
C ARG A 45 9.79 -11.67 8.75
N GLY A 46 8.76 -10.93 9.12
CA GLY A 46 8.79 -9.46 9.13
C GLY A 46 8.81 -8.84 7.74
N VAL A 47 8.27 -9.53 6.73
CA VAL A 47 8.25 -9.02 5.36
C VAL A 47 6.97 -8.22 5.11
N CYS A 48 7.13 -6.98 4.65
CA CYS A 48 6.05 -6.10 4.25
C CYS A 48 5.94 -6.06 2.72
N LEU A 49 4.81 -6.51 2.19
CA LEU A 49 4.44 -6.31 0.80
C LEU A 49 3.77 -4.95 0.64
N ILE A 50 4.33 -4.07 -0.19
CA ILE A 50 3.71 -2.81 -0.58
C ILE A 50 3.29 -2.93 -2.04
N SER A 51 1.99 -2.83 -2.32
CA SER A 51 1.46 -3.02 -3.68
C SER A 51 0.52 -1.90 -4.11
N ASP A 52 0.20 -1.84 -5.40
CA ASP A 52 -0.93 -1.05 -5.87
C ASP A 52 -2.24 -1.52 -5.21
N CYS A 53 -3.23 -0.62 -5.14
CA CYS A 53 -4.62 -0.89 -4.77
C CYS A 53 -5.44 -1.50 -5.93
N HIS A 54 -4.79 -2.03 -6.96
CA HIS A 54 -5.48 -2.70 -8.04
C HIS A 54 -6.26 -3.92 -7.52
N SER A 55 -7.52 -4.05 -7.94
CA SER A 55 -8.45 -5.08 -7.43
C SER A 55 -7.91 -6.51 -7.61
N GLY A 56 -7.21 -6.76 -8.73
CA GLY A 56 -6.56 -8.05 -9.00
C GLY A 56 -5.48 -8.40 -7.97
N ILE A 57 -4.67 -7.42 -7.54
CA ILE A 57 -3.62 -7.63 -6.54
C ILE A 57 -4.23 -7.83 -5.16
N ILE A 58 -5.18 -6.96 -4.77
CA ILE A 58 -5.85 -7.06 -3.46
C ILE A 58 -6.51 -8.44 -3.32
N LYS A 59 -7.18 -8.91 -4.37
CA LYS A 59 -7.80 -10.24 -4.39
C LYS A 59 -6.75 -11.35 -4.30
N ALA A 60 -5.67 -11.25 -5.08
CA ALA A 60 -4.59 -12.24 -5.06
C ALA A 60 -3.90 -12.35 -3.69
N VAL A 61 -3.66 -11.22 -3.02
CA VAL A 61 -3.11 -11.18 -1.66
C VAL A 61 -4.09 -11.74 -0.65
N ARG A 62 -5.39 -11.45 -0.76
CA ARG A 62 -6.43 -11.98 0.15
C ARG A 62 -6.60 -13.50 0.03
N GLU A 63 -6.54 -14.02 -1.20
CA GLU A 63 -6.63 -15.47 -1.44
C GLU A 63 -5.33 -16.21 -1.15
N GLY A 64 -4.18 -15.53 -1.20
CA GLY A 64 -2.89 -16.08 -0.82
C GLY A 64 -2.70 -16.09 0.70
N SER A 65 -2.24 -17.21 1.26
CA SER A 65 -1.99 -17.33 2.70
C SER A 65 -0.69 -16.67 3.19
N ASP A 66 0.06 -16.05 2.28
CA ASP A 66 1.47 -15.71 2.52
C ASP A 66 1.73 -14.28 3.00
N PHE A 67 0.76 -13.37 2.98
CA PHE A 67 0.97 -11.97 3.41
C PHE A 67 -0.05 -11.56 4.47
N VAL A 68 -0.21 -12.43 5.47
CA VAL A 68 -1.14 -12.26 6.59
C VAL A 68 -0.36 -12.07 7.90
N SER A 69 -0.82 -11.11 8.70
CA SER A 69 -0.29 -10.80 10.03
C SER A 69 -0.29 -12.06 10.93
N PRO A 70 0.68 -12.24 11.84
CA PRO A 70 1.73 -11.29 12.27
C PRO A 70 3.07 -11.44 11.54
N HIS A 71 3.25 -12.51 10.77
CA HIS A 71 4.56 -12.84 10.21
C HIS A 71 4.93 -12.03 8.98
N ARG A 72 3.91 -11.64 8.20
CA ARG A 72 4.06 -10.91 6.95
C ARG A 72 2.89 -9.95 6.83
N VAL A 73 3.16 -8.72 6.43
CA VAL A 73 2.13 -7.68 6.33
C VAL A 73 1.98 -7.24 4.89
N HIS A 74 0.82 -6.66 4.60
CA HIS A 74 0.53 -6.08 3.30
C HIS A 74 0.01 -4.68 3.48
N HIS A 75 0.62 -3.71 2.80
CA HIS A 75 0.21 -2.32 2.76
C HIS A 75 -0.05 -1.86 1.33
N TYR A 76 -0.83 -0.81 1.22
CA TYR A 76 -1.02 -0.14 -0.05
C TYR A 76 0.11 0.85 -0.28
N CYS A 77 0.59 0.91 -1.51
CA CYS A 77 1.55 1.90 -1.94
C CYS A 77 0.95 3.28 -1.77
N LEU A 78 1.56 4.10 -0.90
CA LEU A 78 1.09 5.45 -0.62
C LEU A 78 0.94 6.29 -1.90
N ARG A 79 1.85 6.11 -2.86
CA ARG A 79 1.77 6.77 -4.17
C ARG A 79 0.50 6.39 -4.92
N CYS A 80 0.13 5.11 -4.92
CA CYS A 80 -1.06 4.63 -5.59
C CYS A 80 -2.34 5.14 -4.90
N VAL A 81 -2.43 5.08 -3.56
CA VAL A 81 -3.61 5.62 -2.84
C VAL A 81 -3.74 7.13 -3.00
N CYS A 82 -2.65 7.89 -2.94
CA CYS A 82 -2.70 9.34 -3.17
C CYS A 82 -3.04 9.67 -4.63
N SER A 83 -2.63 8.85 -5.59
CA SER A 83 -3.02 9.00 -6.99
C SER A 83 -4.52 8.76 -7.18
N ASN A 84 -5.06 7.67 -6.61
CA ASN A 84 -6.49 7.35 -6.64
C ASN A 84 -7.35 8.39 -5.92
N PHE A 85 -6.85 8.95 -4.83
CA PHE A 85 -7.50 10.06 -4.15
C PHE A 85 -7.52 11.31 -5.04
N ASN A 86 -6.40 11.64 -5.69
CA ASN A 86 -6.31 12.80 -6.55
C ASN A 86 -7.08 12.66 -7.87
N SER A 87 -7.28 11.46 -8.41
CA SER A 87 -8.13 11.27 -9.59
C SER A 87 -9.60 11.61 -9.30
N ARG A 88 -10.07 11.40 -8.06
CA ARG A 88 -11.40 11.81 -7.59
C ARG A 88 -11.50 13.31 -7.32
N TYR A 89 -10.55 13.87 -6.55
CA TYR A 89 -10.67 15.25 -6.05
C TYR A 89 -9.98 16.31 -6.91
N LYS A 90 -9.03 15.90 -7.77
CA LYS A 90 -8.25 16.76 -8.67
C LYS A 90 -7.70 18.02 -7.98
N ASN A 91 -7.19 17.85 -6.76
CA ASN A 91 -6.73 18.94 -5.91
C ASN A 91 -5.35 18.59 -5.32
N MET A 92 -4.33 19.34 -5.74
CA MET A 92 -2.95 19.10 -5.34
C MET A 92 -2.70 19.35 -3.84
N VAL A 93 -3.42 20.31 -3.24
CA VAL A 93 -3.30 20.60 -1.80
C VAL A 93 -3.85 19.44 -0.99
N LEU A 94 -5.05 18.95 -1.33
CA LEU A 94 -5.62 17.77 -0.66
C LEU A 94 -4.75 16.53 -0.86
N LYS A 95 -4.16 16.36 -2.06
CA LYS A 95 -3.21 15.27 -2.33
C LYS A 95 -1.96 15.36 -1.45
N ASP A 96 -1.38 16.55 -1.30
CA ASP A 96 -0.20 16.77 -0.42
C ASP A 96 -0.55 16.49 1.04
N LEU A 97 -1.68 16.99 1.52
CA LEU A 97 -2.16 16.71 2.88
C LEU A 97 -2.31 15.21 3.12
N TYR A 98 -2.94 14.49 2.19
CA TYR A 98 -3.09 13.04 2.31
C TYR A 98 -1.75 12.29 2.19
N TRP A 99 -0.84 12.73 1.32
CA TRP A 99 0.52 12.18 1.28
C TRP A 99 1.23 12.32 2.63
N ARG A 100 1.08 13.47 3.29
CA ARG A 100 1.68 13.74 4.60
C ARG A 100 1.08 12.88 5.71
N THR A 101 -0.19 12.46 5.62
CA THR A 101 -0.78 11.56 6.64
C THR A 101 -0.15 10.17 6.60
N GLY A 102 0.17 9.66 5.41
CA GLY A 102 0.72 8.31 5.22
C GLY A 102 2.00 8.01 6.01
N PHE A 103 2.87 9.01 6.19
CA PHE A 103 4.15 8.87 6.91
C PHE A 103 4.08 9.26 8.40
N LYS A 104 2.92 9.64 8.95
CA LYS A 104 2.85 9.99 10.36
C LYS A 104 2.77 8.72 11.20
N TYR A 105 3.76 8.50 12.04
CA TYR A 105 3.74 7.44 13.07
C TYR A 105 2.90 7.80 14.30
N GLN A 106 2.60 9.09 14.52
CA GLN A 106 1.87 9.54 15.69
C GLN A 106 0.42 9.87 15.33
N ILE A 107 -0.54 9.20 15.99
CA ILE A 107 -1.99 9.44 15.83
C ILE A 107 -2.33 10.92 16.00
N ARG A 108 -1.72 11.62 16.97
CA ARG A 108 -1.94 13.06 17.17
C ARG A 108 -1.55 13.89 15.94
N LYS A 109 -0.41 13.59 15.30
CA LYS A 109 0.05 14.28 14.09
C LYS A 109 -0.80 13.93 12.87
N PHE A 110 -1.23 12.67 12.77
CA PHE A 110 -2.19 12.22 11.76
C PHE A 110 -3.51 12.98 11.87
N ASN A 111 -4.12 13.00 13.06
CA ASN A 111 -5.41 13.65 13.31
C ASN A 111 -5.36 15.16 12.99
N ARG A 112 -4.25 15.84 13.32
CA ARG A 112 -4.08 17.25 12.98
C ARG A 112 -4.19 17.52 11.47
N ILE A 113 -3.64 16.65 10.65
CA ILE A 113 -3.70 16.78 9.18
C ILE A 113 -5.09 16.37 8.67
N MET A 114 -5.74 15.37 9.28
CA MET A 114 -7.12 15.01 8.93
C MET A 114 -8.10 16.16 9.19
N GLU A 115 -7.94 16.92 10.28
CA GLU A 115 -8.73 18.12 10.53
C GLU A 115 -8.44 19.23 9.50
N GLU A 116 -7.20 19.34 9.01
CA GLU A 116 -6.85 20.26 7.91
C GLU A 116 -7.52 19.84 6.58
N ILE A 117 -7.61 18.54 6.31
CA ILE A 117 -8.36 18.03 5.16
C ILE A 117 -9.85 18.33 5.31
N LYS A 118 -10.39 18.15 6.53
CA LYS A 118 -11.80 18.43 6.84
C LYS A 118 -12.17 19.89 6.64
N SER A 119 -11.30 20.82 7.07
CA SER A 119 -11.52 22.25 6.89
C SER A 119 -11.48 22.69 5.43
N GLN A 120 -10.70 21.99 4.59
CA GLN A 120 -10.69 22.25 3.14
C GLN A 120 -11.87 21.60 2.41
N LYS A 121 -12.20 20.34 2.72
CA LYS A 121 -13.29 19.60 2.07
C LYS A 121 -13.79 18.44 2.92
N LEU A 122 -15.00 18.60 3.48
CA LEU A 122 -15.63 17.60 4.33
C LEU A 122 -15.80 16.24 3.63
N ASP A 123 -16.26 16.19 2.37
CA ASP A 123 -16.40 14.93 1.62
C ASP A 123 -15.06 14.18 1.46
N ALA A 124 -13.94 14.91 1.32
CA ALA A 124 -12.63 14.29 1.23
C ALA A 124 -12.20 13.68 2.56
N PHE A 125 -12.49 14.36 3.67
CA PHE A 125 -12.30 13.80 5.01
C PHE A 125 -13.14 12.54 5.22
N GLU A 126 -14.44 12.57 4.92
CA GLU A 126 -15.33 11.41 5.11
C GLU A 126 -14.89 10.20 4.26
N PHE A 127 -14.45 10.45 3.04
CA PHE A 127 -13.90 9.41 2.17
C PHE A 127 -12.68 8.73 2.79
N LEU A 128 -11.73 9.52 3.32
CA LEU A 128 -10.54 8.99 3.98
C LEU A 128 -10.86 8.34 5.33
N ASP A 129 -11.84 8.86 6.06
CA ASP A 129 -12.23 8.32 7.36
C ASP A 129 -12.82 6.91 7.25
N ARG A 130 -13.57 6.64 6.16
CA ARG A 130 -14.11 5.31 5.81
C ARG A 130 -13.08 4.35 5.20
N SER A 131 -11.89 4.85 4.85
CA SER A 131 -10.85 4.04 4.21
C SER A 131 -10.12 3.14 5.22
N ASN A 132 -9.40 2.12 4.72
CA ASN A 132 -8.61 1.25 5.58
C ASN A 132 -7.30 1.96 6.01
N LYS A 133 -7.34 2.62 7.16
CA LYS A 133 -6.21 3.37 7.71
C LYS A 133 -5.00 2.49 8.04
N GLU A 134 -5.19 1.26 8.50
CA GLU A 134 -4.11 0.32 8.81
C GLU A 134 -3.29 -0.01 7.55
N LYS A 135 -3.95 -0.22 6.41
CA LYS A 135 -3.30 -0.51 5.13
C LYS A 135 -2.62 0.70 4.49
N GLN A 136 -2.95 1.92 4.92
CA GLN A 136 -2.60 3.15 4.22
C GLN A 136 -1.68 4.09 5.01
N THR A 137 -1.60 3.95 6.34
CA THR A 137 -0.95 4.94 7.21
C THR A 137 -0.07 4.27 8.26
N ALA A 138 1.10 4.86 8.51
CA ALA A 138 2.04 4.38 9.52
C ALA A 138 1.57 4.61 10.96
N SER A 139 0.56 5.46 11.22
CA SER A 139 0.06 5.69 12.58
C SER A 139 -0.91 4.60 13.06
N HIS A 140 -1.36 3.73 12.16
CA HIS A 140 -2.38 2.71 12.44
C HIS A 140 -1.91 1.31 12.01
N ASP A 141 -0.64 1.12 11.70
CA ASP A 141 -0.10 -0.17 11.21
C ASP A 141 0.21 -1.18 12.33
N GLY A 142 0.10 -0.76 13.60
CA GLY A 142 0.24 -1.65 14.75
C GLY A 142 1.66 -1.79 15.31
N GLY A 143 2.66 -1.17 14.66
CA GLY A 143 4.06 -1.26 15.05
C GLY A 143 4.77 -2.52 14.56
#